data_AF-A0A3Q9VYV0-F1
#
_entry.id   AF-A0A3Q9VYV0-F1
#
_cell.length_a   1.000
_cell.length_b   1.000
_cell.length_c   1.000
_cell.angle_alpha   90.00
_cell.angle_beta   90.00
_cell.angle_gamma   90.00
#
_symmetry.space_group_name_H-M   'P 1'
#
loop_
_entity.id
_entity.type
_entity.pdbx_description
1 polymer ?
#
loop_
_entity_poly.entity_id
_entity_poly.type
_entity_poly.pdbx_seq_one_letter_code
_entity_poly.pdbx_strand_id
1 'polypeptide(L)'
;TGCFCNPGACQWFLQLSNNDIRKQYESGHVCSDYNDLIDGLPTGAVRVSFGYMTRKQDVDKIIGMIKECYLASPEERLHHMDIGKLPKALTHIPERLKPQLKEICIYPVKSCGAFKITDAWPLTTTGFLYDRGWMIVNAAEMAITQKHQPRLCLIRPIINHHKGTMELTFTNMKSVSFNLDIASEQINVINTSLCQSKVCDDLVYGNDCGDEVAIWL
;
A
#
# COMPACT_ATOMS: atom_id res chain seq x y z
N THR A 1 18.89 1.49 3.07
CA THR A 1 19.26 1.20 1.67
C THR A 1 19.56 2.52 0.99
N GLY A 2 19.92 2.54 -0.29
CA GLY A 2 20.18 3.77 -1.05
C GLY A 2 21.66 4.01 -1.35
N CYS A 3 22.00 5.23 -1.80
CA CYS A 3 23.34 5.56 -2.29
C CYS A 3 24.32 6.13 -1.28
N PHE A 4 23.99 6.13 0.02
CA PHE A 4 24.87 6.64 1.08
C PHE A 4 25.41 8.06 0.80
N CYS A 5 24.56 8.91 0.21
CA CYS A 5 24.91 10.25 -0.27
C CYS A 5 26.05 10.29 -1.31
N ASN A 6 26.34 9.18 -1.99
CA ASN A 6 27.36 9.04 -3.01
C ASN A 6 26.77 8.41 -4.29
N PRO A 7 26.06 9.20 -5.11
CA PRO A 7 25.43 8.70 -6.33
C PRO A 7 26.44 8.19 -7.36
N GLY A 8 27.66 8.75 -7.39
CA GLY A 8 28.72 8.28 -8.29
C GLY A 8 29.19 6.86 -7.98
N ALA A 9 29.26 6.49 -6.69
CA ALA A 9 29.57 5.11 -6.32
C ALA A 9 28.46 4.14 -6.78
N CYS A 10 27.19 4.49 -6.56
CA CYS A 10 26.07 3.69 -7.05
C CYS A 10 26.10 3.52 -8.57
N GLN A 11 26.32 4.63 -9.29
CA GLN A 11 26.43 4.61 -10.74
C GLN A 11 27.47 3.59 -11.20
N TRP A 12 28.65 3.61 -10.57
CA TRP A 12 29.73 2.70 -10.90
C TRP A 12 29.40 1.24 -10.55
N PHE A 13 28.94 0.97 -9.32
CA PHE A 13 28.67 -0.40 -8.85
C PHE A 13 27.47 -1.06 -9.55
N LEU A 14 26.44 -0.28 -9.86
CA LEU A 14 25.22 -0.75 -10.53
C LEU A 14 25.33 -0.67 -12.06
N GLN A 15 26.48 -0.21 -12.58
CA GLN A 15 26.76 -0.05 -14.02
C GLN A 15 25.72 0.83 -14.73
N LEU A 16 25.26 1.87 -14.06
CA LEU A 16 24.29 2.82 -14.60
C LEU A 16 24.98 3.80 -15.55
N SER A 17 24.35 4.07 -16.69
CA SER A 17 24.83 5.10 -17.61
C SER A 17 24.53 6.51 -17.07
N ASN A 18 25.18 7.53 -17.63
CA ASN A 18 24.86 8.93 -17.31
C ASN A 18 23.38 9.26 -17.62
N ASN A 19 22.81 8.61 -18.64
CA ASN A 19 21.40 8.79 -18.98
C ASN A 19 20.48 8.16 -17.94
N ASP A 20 20.85 7.01 -17.36
CA ASP A 20 20.06 6.38 -16.30
C ASP A 20 20.05 7.25 -15.05
N ILE A 21 21.20 7.79 -14.64
CA ILE A 21 21.28 8.74 -13.51
C ILE A 21 20.42 9.98 -13.78
N ARG A 22 20.43 10.49 -15.02
CA ARG A 22 19.60 11.64 -15.39
C ARG A 22 18.11 11.31 -15.32
N LYS A 23 17.68 10.15 -15.82
CA LYS A 23 16.29 9.68 -15.71
C LYS A 23 15.87 9.53 -14.26
N GLN A 24 16.74 8.96 -13.41
CA GLN A 24 16.46 8.84 -11.98
C GLN A 24 16.24 10.22 -11.34
N TYR A 25 17.09 11.21 -11.67
CA TYR A 25 16.89 12.58 -11.21
C TYR A 25 15.57 13.19 -11.73
N GLU A 26 15.26 13.01 -13.01
CA GLU A 26 14.04 13.52 -13.64
C GLU A 26 12.76 12.86 -13.08
N SER A 27 12.84 11.61 -12.63
CA SER A 27 11.76 10.92 -11.90
C SER A 27 11.65 11.34 -10.43
N GLY A 28 12.44 12.31 -9.98
CA GLY A 28 12.42 12.82 -8.61
C GLY A 28 13.21 11.99 -7.61
N HIS A 29 14.14 11.15 -8.05
CA HIS A 29 14.97 10.36 -7.14
C HIS A 29 15.89 11.26 -6.31
N VAL A 30 15.82 11.12 -5.00
CA VAL A 30 16.68 11.82 -4.04
C VAL A 30 17.18 10.87 -2.96
N CYS A 31 18.29 11.24 -2.30
CA CYS A 31 18.81 10.41 -1.21
C CYS A 31 17.78 10.28 -0.09
N SER A 32 17.57 9.05 0.39
CA SER A 32 16.60 8.69 1.43
C SER A 32 15.14 8.86 1.04
N ASP A 33 14.83 8.91 -0.27
CA ASP A 33 13.46 8.71 -0.73
C ASP A 33 13.00 7.24 -0.58
N TYR A 34 11.81 6.95 -1.10
CA TYR A 34 11.22 5.61 -1.10
C TYR A 34 11.34 4.91 -2.46
N ASN A 35 12.15 5.44 -3.38
CA ASN A 35 12.30 4.94 -4.73
C ASN A 35 13.53 4.01 -4.82
N ASP A 36 13.43 2.81 -4.26
CA ASP A 36 14.53 1.82 -4.29
C ASP A 36 14.75 1.19 -5.69
N LEU A 37 13.75 1.27 -6.58
CA LEU A 37 13.77 0.77 -7.96
C LEU A 37 13.21 1.80 -8.93
N ILE A 38 13.89 2.04 -10.06
CA ILE A 38 13.42 2.87 -11.17
C ILE A 38 13.55 2.04 -12.45
N ASP A 39 12.44 1.82 -13.16
CA ASP A 39 12.36 0.92 -14.32
C ASP A 39 12.89 -0.51 -14.04
N GLY A 40 12.70 -0.98 -12.79
CA GLY A 40 13.21 -2.27 -12.33
C GLY A 40 14.71 -2.30 -12.03
N LEU A 41 15.42 -1.20 -12.25
CA LEU A 41 16.83 -1.07 -11.89
C LEU A 41 16.96 -0.55 -10.45
N PRO A 42 17.85 -1.15 -9.63
CA PRO A 42 18.15 -0.63 -8.31
C PRO A 42 18.74 0.77 -8.38
N THR A 43 18.34 1.61 -7.44
CA THR A 43 18.84 2.98 -7.30
C THR A 43 19.87 3.10 -6.18
N GLY A 44 20.23 2.00 -5.52
CA GLY A 44 21.14 2.03 -4.38
C GLY A 44 21.59 0.65 -3.90
N ALA A 45 22.21 0.62 -2.73
CA ALA A 45 22.72 -0.61 -2.14
C ALA A 45 22.30 -0.79 -0.68
N VAL A 46 22.43 -2.03 -0.20
CA VAL A 46 22.28 -2.39 1.20
C VAL A 46 23.69 -2.51 1.80
N ARG A 47 23.96 -1.79 2.89
CA ARG A 47 25.23 -1.88 3.62
C ARG A 47 25.02 -2.67 4.90
N VAL A 48 25.87 -3.67 5.11
CA VAL A 48 26.00 -4.38 6.39
C VAL A 48 27.33 -3.97 7.02
N SER A 49 27.31 -3.62 8.31
CA SER A 49 28.50 -3.24 9.06
C SER A 49 28.80 -4.29 10.12
N PHE A 50 30.06 -4.71 10.19
CA PHE A 50 30.54 -5.72 11.12
C PHE A 50 31.34 -5.08 12.26
N GLY A 51 31.15 -5.61 13.47
CA GLY A 51 31.89 -5.17 14.64
C GLY A 51 33.21 -5.92 14.78
N TYR A 52 34.08 -5.45 15.67
CA TYR A 52 35.40 -6.06 15.91
C TYR A 52 35.33 -7.57 16.25
N MET A 53 34.29 -7.99 16.96
CA MET A 53 34.12 -9.39 17.38
C MET A 53 33.44 -10.28 16.31
N THR A 54 33.07 -9.75 15.15
CA THR A 54 32.47 -10.53 14.06
C THR A 54 33.46 -11.54 13.53
N ARG A 55 33.05 -12.81 13.51
CA ARG A 55 33.83 -13.90 12.91
C ARG A 55 33.34 -14.16 11.49
N LYS A 56 34.19 -14.80 10.69
CA LYS A 56 33.81 -15.26 9.33
C LYS A 56 32.48 -16.04 9.33
N GLN A 57 32.28 -16.90 10.33
CA GLN A 57 31.04 -17.69 10.48
C GLN A 57 29.79 -16.82 10.63
N ASP A 58 29.90 -15.63 11.23
CA ASP A 58 28.77 -14.71 11.37
C ASP A 58 28.44 -14.05 10.02
N VAL A 59 29.47 -13.72 9.24
CA VAL A 59 29.31 -13.23 7.86
C VAL A 59 28.68 -14.32 6.98
N ASP A 60 29.16 -15.55 7.09
CA ASP A 60 28.65 -16.70 6.33
C ASP A 60 27.16 -16.94 6.64
N LYS A 61 26.71 -16.73 7.88
CA LYS A 61 25.29 -16.80 8.26
C LYS A 61 24.45 -15.71 7.58
N ILE A 62 24.95 -14.47 7.51
CA ILE A 62 24.24 -13.39 6.80
C ILE A 62 24.15 -13.71 5.31
N ILE A 63 25.24 -14.17 4.70
CA ILE A 63 25.25 -14.59 3.29
C ILE A 63 24.28 -15.75 3.06
N GLY A 64 24.27 -16.74 3.96
CA GLY A 64 23.33 -17.86 3.94
C GLY A 64 21.88 -17.37 3.97
N MET A 65 21.55 -16.49 4.91
CA MET A 65 20.22 -15.88 5.00
C MET A 65 19.82 -15.16 3.71
N ILE A 66 20.71 -14.38 3.08
CA ILE A 66 20.40 -13.70 1.82
C ILE A 66 20.08 -14.72 0.72
N LYS A 67 20.89 -15.78 0.61
CA LYS A 67 20.69 -16.85 -0.39
C LYS A 67 19.37 -17.58 -0.16
N GLU A 68 19.11 -18.01 1.07
CA GLU A 68 17.95 -18.81 1.44
C GLU A 68 16.63 -18.01 1.41
N CYS A 69 16.65 -16.71 1.77
CA CYS A 69 15.43 -15.91 1.87
C CYS A 69 15.07 -15.12 0.59
N TYR A 70 16.06 -14.78 -0.25
CA TYR A 70 15.85 -13.87 -1.38
C TYR A 70 16.29 -14.44 -2.74
N LEU A 71 17.21 -15.41 -2.77
CA LEU A 71 17.67 -16.01 -4.02
C LEU A 71 17.09 -17.41 -4.27
N ALA A 72 16.55 -18.05 -3.23
CA ALA A 72 15.83 -19.30 -3.35
C ALA A 72 14.48 -19.10 -4.07
N SER A 73 14.05 -20.12 -4.80
CA SER A 73 12.75 -20.14 -5.47
C SER A 73 11.60 -19.95 -4.47
N PRO A 74 10.44 -19.41 -4.89
CA PRO A 74 9.26 -19.34 -4.04
C PRO A 74 8.94 -20.69 -3.37
N GLU A 75 9.07 -21.79 -4.10
CA GLU A 75 8.82 -23.15 -3.61
C GLU A 75 9.79 -23.54 -2.48
N GLU A 76 11.09 -23.32 -2.67
CA GLU A 76 12.12 -23.58 -1.65
C GLU A 76 11.90 -22.72 -0.40
N ARG A 77 11.50 -21.45 -0.57
CA ARG A 77 11.18 -20.55 0.55
C ARG A 77 9.97 -21.00 1.34
N LEU A 78 8.93 -21.50 0.66
CA LEU A 78 7.80 -22.13 1.34
C LEU A 78 8.24 -23.37 2.13
N HIS A 79 9.18 -24.16 1.61
CA HIS A 79 9.73 -25.31 2.34
C HIS A 79 10.53 -24.92 3.59
N HIS A 80 11.12 -23.72 3.65
CA HIS A 80 11.75 -23.22 4.88
C HIS A 80 10.74 -22.89 5.99
N MET A 81 9.47 -22.70 5.64
CA MET A 81 8.37 -22.58 6.60
C MET A 81 7.82 -23.95 7.04
N ASP A 82 8.42 -25.06 6.58
CA ASP A 82 8.11 -26.39 7.06
C ASP A 82 8.55 -26.53 8.52
N ILE A 83 7.53 -26.43 9.35
CA ILE A 83 7.53 -26.62 10.80
C ILE A 83 8.29 -27.89 11.25
N GLY A 84 8.31 -28.94 10.43
CA GLY A 84 8.98 -30.20 10.75
C GLY A 84 10.50 -30.07 10.92
N LYS A 85 11.11 -28.98 10.42
CA LYS A 85 12.55 -28.72 10.51
C LYS A 85 12.94 -27.66 11.54
N LEU A 86 11.99 -27.16 12.34
CA LEU A 86 12.29 -26.18 13.38
C LEU A 86 13.24 -26.77 14.44
N PRO A 87 14.25 -26.00 14.92
CA PRO A 87 15.05 -26.38 16.07
C PRO A 87 14.16 -26.79 17.26
N LYS A 88 14.58 -27.78 18.07
CA LYS A 88 13.81 -28.26 19.24
C LYS A 88 13.40 -27.16 20.22
N ALA A 89 14.13 -26.05 20.28
CA ALA A 89 13.76 -24.88 21.09
C ALA A 89 12.51 -24.15 20.56
N LEU A 90 12.21 -24.28 19.27
CA LEU A 90 11.11 -23.62 18.56
C LEU A 90 9.96 -24.57 18.23
N THR A 91 10.02 -25.85 18.62
CA THR A 91 8.97 -26.87 18.32
C THR A 91 7.67 -26.69 19.10
N HIS A 92 7.60 -25.75 20.05
CA HIS A 92 6.36 -25.32 20.71
C HIS A 92 5.68 -24.12 20.02
N ILE A 93 6.37 -23.49 19.06
CA ILE A 93 5.92 -22.37 18.23
C ILE A 93 5.29 -22.79 16.87
N PRO A 94 5.34 -24.04 16.35
CA PRO A 94 4.78 -24.45 15.07
C PRO A 94 3.44 -23.88 14.66
N GLU A 95 2.42 -24.00 15.52
CA GLU A 95 1.08 -23.52 15.21
C GLU A 95 1.02 -21.99 15.16
N ARG A 96 1.96 -21.29 15.82
CA ARG A 96 2.15 -19.83 15.72
C ARG A 96 2.97 -19.40 14.51
N LEU A 97 3.68 -20.31 13.84
CA LEU A 97 4.54 -20.01 12.68
C LEU A 97 3.86 -20.25 11.34
N LYS A 98 2.72 -20.95 11.29
CA LYS A 98 1.86 -20.88 10.10
C LYS A 98 1.31 -19.46 10.03
N PRO A 99 1.68 -18.65 9.01
CA PRO A 99 1.06 -17.34 8.88
C PRO A 99 -0.44 -17.56 8.68
N GLN A 100 -1.21 -16.96 9.57
CA GLN A 100 -2.66 -16.91 9.45
C GLN A 100 -3.03 -15.49 9.05
N LEU A 101 -3.95 -15.38 8.10
CA LEU A 101 -4.58 -14.11 7.82
C LEU A 101 -5.38 -13.71 9.08
N LYS A 102 -4.93 -12.66 9.76
CA LYS A 102 -5.61 -12.15 10.96
C LYS A 102 -6.79 -11.26 10.59
N GLU A 103 -6.56 -10.35 9.65
CA GLU A 103 -7.51 -9.32 9.26
C GLU A 103 -7.03 -8.70 7.93
N ILE A 104 -7.97 -8.43 7.02
CA ILE A 104 -7.78 -7.57 5.85
C ILE A 104 -8.31 -6.18 6.22
N CYS A 105 -7.52 -5.14 5.96
CA CYS A 105 -7.92 -3.76 6.15
C CYS A 105 -8.02 -3.07 4.80
N ILE A 106 -9.24 -2.67 4.44
CA ILE A 106 -9.55 -1.94 3.21
C ILE A 106 -9.83 -0.50 3.59
N TYR A 107 -9.48 0.44 2.73
CA TYR A 107 -9.74 1.86 2.96
C TYR A 107 -10.54 2.39 1.78
N PRO A 108 -11.87 2.17 1.78
CA PRO A 108 -12.72 2.53 0.65
C PRO A 108 -12.65 4.02 0.32
N VAL A 109 -12.73 4.87 1.34
CA VAL A 109 -12.61 6.33 1.21
C VAL A 109 -11.20 6.76 1.57
N LYS A 110 -10.53 7.47 0.65
CA LYS A 110 -9.20 8.05 0.84
C LYS A 110 -9.18 8.88 2.12
N SER A 111 -8.14 8.67 2.93
CA SER A 111 -7.89 9.36 4.21
C SER A 111 -8.80 8.98 5.39
N CYS A 112 -9.81 8.13 5.18
CA CYS A 112 -10.71 7.66 6.23
C CYS A 112 -10.21 6.39 6.94
N GLY A 113 -10.97 5.93 7.94
CA GLY A 113 -10.69 4.72 8.70
C GLY A 113 -10.80 3.44 7.85
N ALA A 114 -10.17 2.37 8.34
CA ALA A 114 -10.22 1.07 7.66
C ALA A 114 -11.56 0.36 7.88
N PHE A 115 -12.08 -0.25 6.81
CA PHE A 115 -13.05 -1.34 6.86
C PHE A 115 -12.30 -2.66 7.07
N LYS A 116 -12.67 -3.37 8.14
CA LYS A 116 -11.93 -4.52 8.67
C LYS A 116 -12.68 -5.81 8.38
N ILE A 117 -11.98 -6.79 7.80
CA ILE A 117 -12.55 -8.05 7.32
C ILE A 117 -11.73 -9.21 7.89
N THR A 118 -12.39 -10.22 8.45
CA THR A 118 -11.71 -11.35 9.11
C THR A 118 -11.74 -12.66 8.32
N ASP A 119 -12.51 -12.72 7.24
CA ASP A 119 -12.71 -13.90 6.40
C ASP A 119 -11.98 -13.78 5.06
N ALA A 120 -12.62 -13.22 4.04
CA ALA A 120 -12.11 -13.14 2.68
C ALA A 120 -12.65 -11.89 1.98
N TRP A 121 -11.90 -11.39 0.99
CA TRP A 121 -12.33 -10.25 0.19
C TRP A 121 -11.97 -10.41 -1.29
N PRO A 122 -12.81 -9.98 -2.23
CA PRO A 122 -12.51 -10.08 -3.65
C PRO A 122 -11.26 -9.27 -4.05
N LEU A 123 -10.44 -9.87 -4.92
CA LEU A 123 -9.32 -9.20 -5.58
C LEU A 123 -9.70 -8.80 -7.01
N THR A 124 -9.21 -7.66 -7.42
CA THR A 124 -9.33 -7.07 -8.76
C THR A 124 -7.94 -6.88 -9.36
N THR A 125 -7.87 -6.44 -10.61
CA THR A 125 -6.58 -6.14 -11.28
C THR A 125 -5.78 -5.03 -10.61
N THR A 126 -6.42 -4.18 -9.81
CA THR A 126 -5.79 -3.03 -9.13
C THR A 126 -5.67 -3.19 -7.61
N GLY A 127 -6.10 -4.33 -7.05
CA GLY A 127 -6.07 -4.58 -5.60
C GLY A 127 -7.38 -5.13 -5.06
N PHE A 128 -7.64 -4.95 -3.75
CA PHE A 128 -8.91 -5.36 -3.15
C PHE A 128 -10.08 -4.58 -3.76
N LEU A 129 -11.19 -5.26 -4.03
CA LEU A 129 -12.40 -4.62 -4.52
C LEU A 129 -12.81 -3.48 -3.58
N TYR A 130 -13.17 -2.32 -4.15
CA TYR A 130 -13.56 -1.11 -3.43
C TYR A 130 -12.45 -0.42 -2.63
N ASP A 131 -11.19 -0.87 -2.70
CA ASP A 131 -10.10 -0.18 -2.03
C ASP A 131 -9.73 1.13 -2.74
N ARG A 132 -9.72 2.24 -2.00
CA ARG A 132 -9.44 3.60 -2.51
C ARG A 132 -10.34 4.03 -3.68
N GLY A 133 -11.57 3.50 -3.74
CA GLY A 133 -12.55 3.85 -4.78
C GLY A 133 -13.18 5.24 -4.60
N TRP A 134 -13.07 5.86 -3.42
CA TRP A 134 -13.71 7.13 -3.10
C TRP A 134 -12.74 8.13 -2.46
N MET A 135 -13.09 9.40 -2.53
CA MET A 135 -12.38 10.49 -1.84
C MET A 135 -13.35 11.58 -1.44
N ILE A 136 -13.01 12.31 -0.39
CA ILE A 136 -13.71 13.53 0.01
C ILE A 136 -12.97 14.72 -0.60
N VAL A 137 -13.69 15.60 -1.28
CA VAL A 137 -13.15 16.83 -1.88
C VAL A 137 -13.69 18.05 -1.15
N ASN A 138 -12.96 19.16 -1.21
CA ASN A 138 -13.45 20.46 -0.73
C ASN A 138 -14.17 21.22 -1.86
N ALA A 139 -14.65 22.44 -1.56
CA ALA A 139 -15.30 23.31 -2.54
C ALA A 139 -14.39 23.78 -3.70
N ALA A 140 -13.07 23.60 -3.58
CA ALA A 140 -12.11 23.82 -4.66
C ALA A 140 -11.79 22.51 -5.42
N GLU A 141 -12.61 21.47 -5.21
CA GLU A 141 -12.51 20.14 -5.81
C GLU A 141 -11.20 19.40 -5.48
N MET A 142 -10.48 19.84 -4.46
CA MET A 142 -9.23 19.21 -4.03
C MET A 142 -9.51 18.16 -2.97
N ALA A 143 -8.91 16.97 -3.14
CA ALA A 143 -9.04 15.88 -2.18
C ALA A 143 -8.50 16.29 -0.79
N ILE A 144 -9.35 16.12 0.24
CA ILE A 144 -8.96 16.35 1.62
C ILE A 144 -8.11 15.18 2.09
N THR A 145 -6.93 15.49 2.64
CA THR A 145 -5.98 14.46 3.09
C THR A 145 -5.89 14.39 4.60
N GLN A 146 -5.64 13.18 5.12
CA GLN A 146 -5.45 12.94 6.55
C GLN A 146 -4.31 13.79 7.15
N LYS A 147 -3.31 14.16 6.34
CA LYS A 147 -2.20 15.05 6.76
C LYS A 147 -2.70 16.43 7.17
N HIS A 148 -3.71 16.97 6.48
CA HIS A 148 -4.27 18.29 6.77
C HIS A 148 -5.47 18.19 7.72
N GLN A 149 -6.28 17.13 7.61
CA GLN A 149 -7.43 16.89 8.49
C GLN A 149 -7.33 15.50 9.13
N PRO A 150 -6.61 15.35 10.26
CA PRO A 150 -6.40 14.06 10.92
C PRO A 150 -7.70 13.37 11.35
N ARG A 151 -8.75 14.16 11.64
CA ARG A 151 -10.06 13.66 12.09
C ARG A 151 -10.78 12.80 11.03
N LEU A 152 -10.36 12.84 9.76
CA LEU A 152 -10.92 11.98 8.72
C LEU A 152 -10.80 10.49 9.06
N CYS A 153 -9.78 10.08 9.81
CA CYS A 153 -9.61 8.67 10.20
C CYS A 153 -10.67 8.16 11.19
N LEU A 154 -11.45 9.06 11.79
CA LEU A 154 -12.56 8.72 12.66
C LEU A 154 -13.83 8.40 11.87
N ILE A 155 -13.91 8.83 10.60
CA ILE A 155 -14.95 8.39 9.68
C ILE A 155 -14.64 6.95 9.29
N ARG A 156 -15.56 6.03 9.59
CA ARG A 156 -15.39 4.60 9.32
C ARG A 156 -16.40 4.16 8.25
N PRO A 157 -15.92 3.80 7.05
CA PRO A 157 -16.75 3.20 6.01
C PRO A 157 -17.04 1.73 6.32
N ILE A 158 -18.25 1.29 5.99
CA ILE A 158 -18.74 -0.08 6.12
C ILE A 158 -19.38 -0.47 4.79
N ILE A 159 -18.88 -1.54 4.17
CA ILE A 159 -19.38 -2.01 2.87
C ILE A 159 -20.40 -3.14 3.10
N ASN A 160 -21.61 -2.96 2.59
CA ASN A 160 -22.68 -3.96 2.62
C ASN A 160 -22.85 -4.60 1.24
N HIS A 161 -22.11 -5.68 0.98
CA HIS A 161 -22.15 -6.38 -0.31
C HIS A 161 -23.55 -6.82 -0.74
N HIS A 162 -24.35 -7.38 0.18
CA HIS A 162 -25.71 -7.86 -0.13
C HIS A 162 -26.68 -6.75 -0.51
N LYS A 163 -26.48 -5.54 0.01
CA LYS A 163 -27.33 -4.38 -0.25
C LYS A 163 -26.80 -3.52 -1.40
N GLY A 164 -25.55 -3.74 -1.82
CA GLY A 164 -24.87 -2.87 -2.78
C GLY A 164 -24.68 -1.45 -2.24
N THR A 165 -24.48 -1.28 -0.92
CA THR A 165 -24.36 0.05 -0.29
C THR A 165 -23.09 0.22 0.55
N MET A 166 -22.61 1.45 0.64
CA MET A 166 -21.61 1.88 1.62
C MET A 166 -22.27 2.73 2.69
N GLU A 167 -21.96 2.46 3.94
CA GLU A 167 -22.36 3.26 5.09
C GLU A 167 -21.13 3.98 5.68
N LEU A 168 -21.24 5.29 5.92
CA LEU A 168 -20.24 6.06 6.64
C LEU A 168 -20.70 6.29 8.07
N THR A 169 -19.81 6.01 9.01
CA THR A 169 -20.08 6.18 10.44
C THR A 169 -19.05 7.14 11.06
N PHE A 170 -19.49 7.95 12.02
CA PHE A 170 -18.64 8.82 12.82
C PHE A 170 -19.17 8.83 14.26
N THR A 171 -18.28 8.97 15.24
CA THR A 171 -18.64 8.89 16.66
C THR A 171 -19.72 9.91 17.03
N ASN A 172 -20.81 9.44 17.64
CA ASN A 172 -21.96 10.25 18.08
C ASN A 172 -22.74 10.94 16.95
N MET A 173 -22.62 10.47 15.71
CA MET A 173 -23.43 10.93 14.57
C MET A 173 -24.27 9.77 14.03
N LYS A 174 -25.47 10.08 13.54
CA LYS A 174 -26.27 9.13 12.75
C LYS A 174 -25.50 8.81 11.47
N SER A 175 -25.44 7.55 11.08
CA SER A 175 -24.75 7.15 9.86
C SER A 175 -25.48 7.63 8.60
N VAL A 176 -24.73 7.74 7.51
CA VAL A 176 -25.24 8.03 6.15
C VAL A 176 -24.87 6.85 5.24
N SER A 177 -25.72 6.52 4.27
CA SER A 177 -25.46 5.43 3.34
C SER A 177 -25.73 5.85 1.89
N PHE A 178 -24.94 5.31 0.95
CA PHE A 178 -25.11 5.52 -0.48
C PHE A 178 -24.84 4.24 -1.27
N ASN A 179 -25.33 4.16 -2.51
CA ASN A 179 -25.17 2.98 -3.36
C ASN A 179 -23.74 2.87 -3.90
N LEU A 180 -23.18 1.65 -3.89
CA LEU A 180 -21.89 1.31 -4.50
C LEU A 180 -22.00 1.25 -6.02
N ASP A 181 -23.13 0.73 -6.51
CA ASP A 181 -23.45 0.68 -7.92
C ASP A 181 -24.05 2.02 -8.33
N ILE A 182 -23.24 2.82 -9.03
CA ILE A 182 -23.77 3.94 -9.81
C ILE A 182 -24.46 3.27 -11.00
N ALA A 183 -25.79 3.21 -10.95
CA ALA A 183 -26.59 2.49 -11.92
C ALA A 183 -26.08 2.73 -13.36
N SER A 184 -25.69 1.65 -14.02
CA SER A 184 -25.48 1.61 -15.47
C SER A 184 -26.80 1.64 -16.25
N GLU A 185 -27.92 1.83 -15.56
CA GLU A 185 -29.23 2.01 -16.15
C GLU A 185 -29.37 3.45 -16.66
N GLN A 186 -29.04 3.60 -17.94
CA GLN A 186 -29.17 4.81 -18.74
C GLN A 186 -28.27 5.96 -18.25
N ILE A 187 -27.23 6.20 -19.04
CA ILE A 187 -26.51 7.47 -19.15
C ILE A 187 -27.53 8.58 -19.54
N ASN A 188 -28.37 8.99 -18.60
CA ASN A 188 -28.98 10.30 -18.62
C ASN A 188 -27.89 11.24 -18.12
N VAL A 189 -27.07 11.71 -19.08
CA VAL A 189 -25.94 12.66 -18.97
C VAL A 189 -26.28 13.97 -18.23
N ILE A 190 -27.50 14.12 -17.71
CA ILE A 190 -28.05 15.40 -17.27
C ILE A 190 -27.90 15.60 -15.75
N ASN A 191 -27.81 14.54 -14.92
CA ASN A 191 -27.88 14.70 -13.45
C ASN A 191 -26.76 14.07 -12.60
N THR A 192 -25.84 13.28 -13.15
CA THR A 192 -24.63 12.91 -12.39
C THR A 192 -23.59 14.02 -12.55
N SER A 193 -23.43 14.84 -11.51
CA SER A 193 -22.34 15.83 -11.46
C SER A 193 -21.01 15.09 -11.47
N LEU A 194 -20.31 15.19 -12.59
CA LEU A 194 -18.93 14.73 -12.71
C LEU A 194 -18.04 15.68 -11.90
N CYS A 195 -17.39 15.17 -10.86
CA CYS A 195 -16.45 15.92 -10.05
C CYS A 195 -15.03 15.69 -10.58
N GLN A 196 -14.31 16.75 -10.86
CA GLN A 196 -12.90 16.69 -11.25
C GLN A 196 -12.02 16.90 -10.02
N SER A 197 -10.96 16.13 -9.83
CA SER A 197 -10.01 16.36 -8.74
C SER A 197 -8.57 16.09 -9.20
N LYS A 198 -7.62 16.38 -8.31
CA LYS A 198 -6.19 16.12 -8.53
C LYS A 198 -5.64 15.20 -7.46
N VAL A 199 -5.03 14.09 -7.85
CA VAL A 199 -4.35 13.15 -6.94
C VAL A 199 -2.94 12.91 -7.46
N CYS A 200 -1.91 13.23 -6.65
CA CYS A 200 -0.51 13.08 -7.04
C CYS A 200 -0.17 13.78 -8.38
N ASP A 201 -0.75 14.96 -8.59
CA ASP A 201 -0.65 15.75 -9.82
C ASP A 201 -1.38 15.20 -11.06
N ASP A 202 -2.02 14.03 -10.95
CA ASP A 202 -2.88 13.48 -11.98
C ASP A 202 -4.33 13.95 -11.83
N LEU A 203 -4.95 14.27 -12.97
CA LEU A 203 -6.38 14.59 -13.04
C LEU A 203 -7.21 13.31 -12.94
N VAL A 204 -8.15 13.30 -11.99
CA VAL A 204 -9.08 12.20 -11.78
C VAL A 204 -10.51 12.70 -11.88
N TYR A 205 -11.39 11.89 -12.44
CA TYR A 205 -12.82 12.16 -12.52
C TYR A 205 -13.57 11.19 -11.61
N GLY A 206 -14.56 11.70 -10.89
CA GLY A 206 -15.40 10.92 -10.01
C GLY A 206 -16.87 11.32 -10.16
N ASN A 207 -17.76 10.49 -9.63
CA ASN A 207 -19.17 10.79 -9.55
C ASN A 207 -19.50 11.27 -8.14
N ASP A 208 -20.36 12.28 -8.05
CA ASP A 208 -20.88 12.74 -6.77
C ASP A 208 -21.72 11.65 -6.08
N CYS A 209 -21.56 11.53 -4.75
CA CYS A 209 -22.24 10.52 -3.93
C CYS A 209 -23.57 11.01 -3.33
N GLY A 210 -24.02 12.20 -3.71
CA GLY A 210 -25.29 12.82 -3.31
C GLY A 210 -25.16 13.86 -2.19
N ASP A 211 -26.08 14.83 -2.22
CA ASP A 211 -26.14 15.94 -1.26
C ASP A 211 -26.26 15.47 0.20
N GLU A 212 -26.91 14.32 0.45
CA GLU A 212 -27.04 13.77 1.81
C GLU A 212 -25.67 13.43 2.42
N VAL A 213 -24.77 12.84 1.62
CA VAL A 213 -23.41 12.51 2.03
C VAL A 213 -22.59 13.79 2.20
N ALA A 214 -22.77 14.76 1.29
CA ALA A 214 -22.07 16.05 1.36
C ALA A 214 -22.46 16.86 2.61
N ILE A 215 -23.74 16.89 2.98
CA ILE A 215 -24.23 17.56 4.20
C ILE A 215 -23.76 16.86 5.48
N TRP A 216 -23.55 15.54 5.42
CA TRP A 216 -23.09 14.76 6.55
C TRP A 216 -21.61 14.99 6.90
N LEU A 217 -20.78 15.27 5.89
CA LEU A 217 -19.32 15.47 5.98
C LEU A 217 -18.92 16.83 6.57
#